data_AF-A0A4Q3XT55-F1
#
_entry.id   AF-A0A4Q3XT55-F1
#
_cell.length_a   1.000
_cell.length_b   1.000
_cell.length_c   1.000
_cell.angle_alpha   90.00
_cell.angle_beta   90.00
_cell.angle_gamma   90.00
#
_symmetry.space_group_name_H-M   'P 1'
#
loop_
_entity.id
_entity.type
_entity.pdbx_description
1 polymer ?
#
loop_
_entity_poly.entity_id
_entity_poly.type
_entity_poly.pdbx_seq_one_letter_code
_entity_poly.pdbx_strand_id
1 'polypeptide(L)'
;KERQRTLRAKQKAEKRPGRDDVARVLLHWFIRGATVKGREHELDRTGEIIVKRLVEQGFDEAASYAVFDALVDKYGGNAWGFRRKPHLLYPPEVNQDE
;
A
#
# COMPACT_ATOMS: atom_id res chain seq x y z
N LYS A 1 20.81 -12.25 10.72
CA LYS A 1 19.71 -12.70 9.82
C LYS A 1 18.58 -13.39 10.57
N GLU A 2 18.85 -14.24 11.58
CA GLU A 2 17.81 -14.94 12.35
C GLU A 2 16.90 -14.01 13.16
N ARG A 3 17.45 -13.04 13.91
CA ARG A 3 16.65 -12.07 14.69
C ARG A 3 15.55 -11.38 13.88
N GLN A 4 15.83 -11.03 12.62
CA GLN A 4 14.86 -10.38 11.74
C GLN A 4 13.82 -11.36 11.19
N ARG A 5 14.16 -12.65 11.06
CA ARG A 5 13.20 -13.71 10.69
C ARG A 5 12.23 -13.98 11.83
N THR A 6 12.71 -14.12 13.07
CA THR A 6 11.86 -14.35 14.25
C THR A 6 10.89 -13.20 14.48
N LEU A 7 11.37 -11.95 14.35
CA LEU A 7 10.50 -10.76 14.45
C LEU A 7 9.41 -10.74 13.35
N ARG A 8 9.75 -11.10 12.11
CA ARG A 8 8.77 -11.19 11.01
C ARG A 8 7.75 -12.32 11.23
N ALA A 9 8.18 -13.45 11.79
CA ALA A 9 7.28 -14.57 12.11
C ALA A 9 6.28 -14.18 13.22
N LYS A 10 6.76 -13.54 14.29
CA LYS A 10 5.91 -13.04 15.38
C LYS A 10 4.90 -12.01 14.87
N GLN A 11 5.34 -11.04 14.06
CA GLN A 11 4.44 -10.05 13.47
C GLN A 11 3.37 -10.67 12.56
N LYS A 12 3.69 -11.75 11.82
CA LYS A 12 2.73 -12.49 11.01
C LYS A 12 1.71 -13.24 11.88
N ALA A 13 2.15 -13.88 12.96
CA ALA A 13 1.26 -14.55 13.91
C ALA A 13 0.30 -13.56 14.59
N GLU A 14 0.79 -12.38 14.95
CA GLU A 14 0.00 -11.26 15.49
C GLU A 14 -0.89 -10.57 14.44
N LYS A 15 -0.84 -10.99 13.16
CA LYS A 15 -1.53 -10.35 12.02
C LYS A 15 -1.28 -8.84 11.94
N ARG A 16 -0.12 -8.39 12.42
CA ARG A 16 0.21 -6.98 12.54
C ARG A 16 0.47 -6.38 11.15
N PRO A 17 -0.22 -5.29 10.76
CA PRO A 17 0.03 -4.65 9.48
C PRO A 17 1.43 -4.01 9.45
N GLY A 18 2.10 -4.11 8.30
CA GLY A 18 3.34 -3.38 8.05
C GLY A 18 3.09 -1.92 7.64
N ARG A 19 4.16 -1.12 7.60
CA ARG A 19 4.11 0.27 7.09
C ARG A 19 3.55 0.35 5.67
N ASP A 20 3.98 -0.57 4.81
CA ASP A 20 3.50 -0.70 3.42
C ASP A 20 2.01 -1.05 3.35
N ASP A 21 1.50 -1.86 4.30
CA ASP A 21 0.07 -2.19 4.32
C ASP A 21 -0.78 -0.95 4.62
N VAL A 22 -0.36 -0.16 5.62
CA VAL A 22 -1.04 1.09 5.97
C VAL A 22 -0.92 2.10 4.83
N ALA A 23 0.28 2.27 4.25
CA ALA A 23 0.51 3.20 3.14
C ALA A 23 -0.37 2.85 1.94
N ARG A 24 -0.48 1.56 1.59
CA ARG A 24 -1.28 1.12 0.46
C ARG A 24 -2.78 1.31 0.69
N VAL A 25 -3.27 1.07 1.90
CA VAL A 25 -4.67 1.33 2.28
C VAL A 25 -4.98 2.83 2.24
N LEU A 26 -4.08 3.67 2.79
CA LEU A 26 -4.23 5.11 2.81
C LEU A 26 -4.28 5.68 1.37
N LEU A 27 -3.37 5.26 0.51
CA LEU A 27 -3.30 5.72 -0.88
C LEU A 27 -4.56 5.34 -1.67
N HIS A 28 -5.03 4.08 -1.53
CA HIS A 28 -6.27 3.65 -2.17
C HIS A 28 -7.49 4.43 -1.67
N TRP A 29 -7.62 4.65 -0.35
CA TRP A 29 -8.72 5.43 0.23
C TRP A 29 -8.71 6.87 -0.30
N PHE A 30 -7.53 7.48 -0.37
CA PHE A 30 -7.34 8.84 -0.89
C PHE A 30 -7.76 8.95 -2.36
N ILE A 31 -7.22 8.09 -3.23
CA ILE A 31 -7.54 8.09 -4.67
C ILE A 31 -9.04 7.87 -4.89
N ARG A 32 -9.59 6.80 -4.32
CA ARG A 32 -11.01 6.47 -4.49
C ARG A 32 -11.92 7.59 -3.97
N GLY A 33 -11.54 8.22 -2.85
CA GLY A 33 -12.30 9.32 -2.28
C GLY A 33 -12.34 10.56 -3.16
N ALA A 34 -11.26 10.85 -3.88
CA ALA A 34 -11.22 11.96 -4.83
C ALA A 34 -11.94 11.63 -6.15
N THR A 35 -11.79 10.41 -6.69
CA THR A 35 -12.50 9.96 -7.91
C THR A 35 -14.01 9.94 -7.71
N VAL A 36 -14.51 9.39 -6.59
CA VAL A 36 -15.97 9.32 -6.32
C VAL A 36 -16.60 10.70 -6.17
N LYS A 37 -15.81 11.70 -5.74
CA LYS A 37 -16.30 13.07 -5.49
C LYS A 37 -16.07 14.01 -6.68
N GLY A 38 -15.53 13.54 -7.80
CA GLY A 38 -15.19 14.38 -8.95
C GLY A 38 -14.17 15.46 -8.59
N ARG A 39 -13.15 15.10 -7.79
CA ARG A 39 -12.10 16.02 -7.31
C ARG A 39 -10.74 15.64 -7.89
N GLU A 40 -10.70 15.40 -9.19
CA GLU A 40 -9.49 15.04 -9.93
C GLU A 40 -8.39 16.10 -9.77
N HIS A 41 -8.74 17.39 -9.73
CA HIS A 41 -7.79 18.47 -9.47
C HIS A 41 -7.14 18.42 -8.05
N GLU A 42 -7.77 17.78 -7.06
CA GLU A 42 -7.11 17.51 -5.78
C GLU A 42 -6.11 16.36 -5.86
N LEU A 43 -6.37 15.38 -6.74
CA LEU A 43 -5.42 14.29 -7.03
C LEU A 43 -4.17 14.81 -7.72
N ASP A 44 -4.31 15.67 -8.73
CA ASP A 44 -3.18 16.23 -9.47
C ASP A 44 -2.23 16.99 -8.54
N ARG A 45 -2.75 17.93 -7.75
CA ARG A 45 -1.93 18.68 -6.76
C ARG A 45 -1.25 17.77 -5.75
N THR A 46 -1.91 16.68 -5.36
CA THR A 46 -1.31 15.73 -4.42
C THR A 46 -0.23 14.88 -5.10
N GLY A 47 -0.45 14.49 -6.37
CA GLY A 47 0.53 13.82 -7.22
C GLY A 47 1.81 14.66 -7.35
N GLU A 48 1.68 15.95 -7.66
CA GLU A 48 2.82 16.88 -7.73
C GLU A 48 3.64 16.90 -6.44
N ILE A 49 2.98 16.99 -5.28
CA ILE A 49 3.66 17.00 -3.97
C ILE A 49 4.39 15.68 -3.71
N ILE A 50 3.75 14.54 -4.03
CA ILE A 50 4.33 13.21 -3.83
C ILE A 50 5.54 13.04 -4.75
N VAL A 51 5.40 13.38 -6.03
CA VAL A 51 6.48 13.27 -7.01
C VAL A 51 7.65 14.16 -6.63
N LYS A 52 7.40 15.42 -6.24
CA LYS A 52 8.46 16.31 -5.74
C LYS A 52 9.25 15.67 -4.60
N ARG A 53 8.57 15.05 -3.63
CA ARG A 53 9.23 14.37 -2.50
C ARG A 53 9.99 13.11 -2.92
N LEU A 54 9.58 12.43 -3.99
CA LEU A 54 10.33 11.30 -4.55
C LEU A 54 11.58 11.81 -5.28
N VAL A 55 11.48 12.90 -6.04
CA VAL A 55 12.62 13.54 -6.70
C VAL A 55 13.65 14.04 -5.68
N GLU A 56 13.21 14.61 -4.55
CA GLU A 56 14.10 15.00 -3.43
C GLU A 56 14.88 13.81 -2.83
N GLN A 57 14.38 12.58 -2.99
CA GLN A 57 15.07 11.36 -2.58
C GLN A 57 16.00 10.79 -3.68
N GLY A 58 16.02 11.41 -4.86
CA GLY A 58 16.82 10.99 -6.01
C GLY A 58 16.11 10.06 -6.99
N PHE A 59 14.78 9.93 -6.91
CA PHE A 59 14.01 9.21 -7.94
C PHE A 59 13.82 10.06 -9.19
N ASP A 60 13.70 9.41 -10.35
CA ASP A 60 13.36 10.07 -11.62
C ASP A 60 11.94 10.63 -11.58
N GLU A 61 11.77 11.86 -12.05
CA GLU A 61 10.49 12.59 -11.99
C GLU A 61 9.44 11.94 -12.90
N ALA A 62 9.78 11.66 -14.15
CA ALA A 62 8.86 11.09 -15.13
C ALA A 62 8.42 9.68 -14.71
N ALA A 63 9.35 8.86 -14.24
CA ALA A 63 9.04 7.54 -13.70
C ALA A 63 8.16 7.62 -12.44
N SER A 64 8.35 8.65 -11.60
CA SER A 64 7.53 8.86 -10.42
C SER A 64 6.08 9.22 -10.78
N TYR A 65 5.88 10.12 -11.75
CA TYR A 65 4.54 10.41 -12.29
C TYR A 65 3.89 9.16 -12.90
N ALA A 66 4.61 8.44 -13.76
CA ALA A 66 4.09 7.23 -14.39
C ALA A 66 3.62 6.17 -13.38
N VAL A 67 4.35 6.01 -12.27
CA VAL A 67 3.94 5.10 -11.18
C VAL A 67 2.71 5.65 -10.43
N PHE A 68 2.64 6.95 -10.17
CA PHE A 68 1.49 7.56 -9.51
C PHE A 68 0.22 7.44 -10.36
N ASP A 69 0.29 7.77 -11.65
CA ASP A 69 -0.85 7.70 -12.58
C ASP A 69 -1.36 6.27 -12.71
N ALA A 70 -0.46 5.29 -12.83
CA ALA A 70 -0.84 3.88 -12.83
C ALA A 70 -1.54 3.44 -11.53
N LEU A 71 -1.23 4.07 -10.39
CA LEU A 71 -1.94 3.83 -9.12
C LEU A 71 -3.31 4.52 -9.10
N VAL A 72 -3.42 5.71 -9.67
CA VAL A 72 -4.71 6.41 -9.85
C VAL A 72 -5.65 5.57 -10.71
N ASP A 73 -5.20 5.10 -11.87
CA ASP A 73 -5.98 4.22 -12.75
C ASP A 73 -6.41 2.94 -12.03
N LYS A 74 -5.47 2.31 -11.32
CA LYS A 74 -5.71 1.07 -10.61
C LYS A 74 -6.73 1.21 -9.48
N TYR A 75 -6.70 2.32 -8.75
CA TYR A 75 -7.54 2.51 -7.55
C TYR A 75 -8.79 3.36 -7.79
N GLY A 76 -8.84 4.13 -8.87
CA GLY A 76 -10.03 4.87 -9.30
C GLY A 76 -11.10 3.98 -9.94
N GLY A 77 -10.71 2.82 -10.49
CA GLY A 77 -11.63 1.83 -11.04
C GLY A 77 -12.47 1.07 -10.01
N ASN A 78 -13.63 0.56 -10.43
CA ASN A 78 -14.67 0.07 -9.51
C ASN A 78 -14.48 -1.38 -8.98
N ALA A 79 -13.34 -2.04 -9.22
CA ALA A 79 -13.29 -3.51 -9.13
C ALA A 79 -11.97 -4.17 -8.65
N TRP A 80 -11.10 -3.48 -7.89
CA TRP A 80 -9.92 -4.16 -7.35
C TRP A 80 -9.79 -4.09 -5.83
N GLY A 81 -9.87 -5.25 -5.18
CA GLY A 81 -9.52 -5.43 -3.77
C GLY A 81 -8.03 -5.77 -3.61
N PHE A 82 -7.43 -5.41 -2.47
CA PHE A 82 -6.05 -5.80 -2.17
C PHE A 82 -5.86 -7.32 -2.28
N ARG A 83 -4.75 -7.75 -2.90
CA ARG A 83 -4.37 -9.17 -2.88
C ARG A 83 -4.26 -9.63 -1.43
N ARG A 84 -5.09 -10.61 -1.06
CA ARG A 84 -5.10 -11.17 0.30
C ARG A 84 -3.75 -11.84 0.58
N LYS A 85 -3.20 -11.61 1.78
CA LYS A 85 -1.94 -12.24 2.18
C LYS A 85 -2.20 -13.66 2.68
N PRO A 86 -1.46 -14.69 2.23
CA PRO A 86 -1.70 -16.08 2.63
C PRO A 86 -1.71 -16.32 4.15
N HIS A 87 -0.82 -15.65 4.91
CA HIS A 87 -0.79 -15.79 6.38
C HIS A 87 -1.99 -15.15 7.11
N LEU A 88 -2.82 -14.38 6.40
CA LEU A 88 -4.11 -13.90 6.91
C LEU A 88 -5.25 -14.88 6.59
N LEU A 89 -5.04 -15.80 5.63
CA LEU A 89 -5.99 -16.83 5.20
C LEU A 89 -5.78 -18.15 5.94
N TYR A 90 -4.51 -18.51 6.16
CA TYR A 90 -4.08 -19.73 6.83
C TYR A 90 -3.24 -19.30 8.04
N PRO A 91 -3.85 -19.19 9.25
CA PRO A 91 -3.07 -19.04 10.47
C PRO A 91 -2.09 -20.22 10.56
N PRO A 92 -0.86 -20.04 11.05
CA PRO A 92 -0.03 -21.19 11.38
C PRO A 92 -0.83 -22.05 12.35
N GLU A 93 -0.94 -23.36 12.05
CA GLU A 93 -1.64 -24.29 12.92
C GLU A 93 -1.12 -24.09 14.34
N VAL A 94 -2.05 -23.75 15.25
CA VAL A 94 -1.74 -23.75 16.66
C VAL A 94 -1.49 -25.21 16.97
N ASN A 95 -0.22 -25.62 17.08
CA ASN A 95 0.13 -26.91 17.66
C ASN A 95 -0.49 -26.93 19.05
N GLN A 96 -1.66 -27.59 19.15
CA GLN A 96 -2.21 -28.06 20.41
C GLN A 96 -1.46 -29.34 20.72
N ASP A 97 -0.21 -29.18 21.18
CA ASP A 97 0.49 -30.28 21.81
C ASP A 97 0.09 -30.26 23.30
N GLU A 98 -0.51 -31.37 23.70
CA GLU A 98 -1.01 -31.76 25.02
C GLU A 98 0.02 -31.64 26.15
#